data_AF-A0A920VEB2-F1
#
_entry.id   AF-A0A920VEB2-F1
#
_cell.length_a   1.000
_cell.length_b   1.000
_cell.length_c   1.000
_cell.angle_alpha   90.00
_cell.angle_beta   90.00
_cell.angle_gamma   90.00
#
_symmetry.space_group_name_H-M   'P 1'
#
loop_
_entity.id
_entity.type
_entity.pdbx_description
1 polymer ?
#
loop_
_entity_poly.entity_id
_entity_poly.type
_entity_poly.pdbx_seq_one_letter_code
_entity_poly.pdbx_strand_id
1 'polypeptide(L)' 'MRDDFSEALFAVELDSDVRALLITGQGRGFCAGADLTEFGSAPSQVIARQVRWERDVWGQLIN' A
#
# COMPACT_ATOMS: atom_id res chain seq x y z
N MET A 1 -1.43 -4.70 -6.51
CA MET A 1 -1.98 -3.48 -5.89
C MET A 1 -1.16 -3.01 -4.70
N ARG A 2 -1.02 -3.77 -3.60
CA ARG A 2 -0.21 -3.34 -2.44
C ARG A 2 1.25 -3.03 -2.83
N ASP A 3 1.83 -3.86 -3.70
CA ASP A 3 3.21 -3.73 -4.17
C ASP A 3 3.36 -2.47 -5.02
N ASP A 4 2.52 -2.31 -6.04
CA ASP A 4 2.47 -1.12 -6.90
C ASP A 4 2.29 0.17 -6.08
N PHE A 5 1.47 0.13 -5.02
CA PHE A 5 1.25 1.28 -4.15
C PHE A 5 2.49 1.59 -3.29
N SER A 6 3.15 0.57 -2.73
CA SER A 6 4.41 0.72 -2.00
C SER A 6 5.53 1.30 -2.87
N GLU A 7 5.61 0.88 -4.14
CA GLU A 7 6.58 1.40 -5.11
C GLU A 7 6.31 2.86 -5.45
N ALA A 8 5.04 3.24 -5.65
CA ALA A 8 4.67 4.62 -5.92
C ALA A 8 5.00 5.56 -4.74
N LEU A 9 4.77 5.12 -3.50
CA LEU A 9 5.13 5.88 -2.31
C LEU A 9 6.66 6.07 -2.21
N PHE A 10 7.42 5.02 -2.50
CA PHE A 10 8.88 5.10 -2.50
C PHE A 10 9.40 6.06 -3.58
N ALA A 11 8.79 6.07 -4.76
CA ALA A 11 9.15 7.01 -5.82
C ALA A 11 8.89 8.47 -5.42
N VAL A 12 7.80 8.73 -4.70
CA VAL A 12 7.48 10.06 -4.14
C VAL A 12 8.49 10.47 -3.07
N GLU A 13 8.90 9.55 -2.19
CA GLU A 13 9.87 9.82 -1.13
C GLU A 13 11.27 10.18 -1.68
N LEU A 14 11.66 9.56 -2.80
CA LEU A 14 12.97 9.79 -3.42
C LEU A 14 13.09 11.12 -4.17
N ASP A 15 11.97 11.73 -4.57
CA ASP A 15 11.95 12.96 -5.36
C ASP A 15 11.69 14.18 -4.47
N SER A 16 12.75 14.95 -4.17
CA SER A 16 12.67 16.15 -3.34
C SER A 16 11.85 17.29 -3.94
N ASP A 17 11.56 17.25 -5.24
CA ASP A 17 10.72 18.25 -5.91
C ASP A 17 9.22 17.98 -5.72
N VAL A 18 8.83 16.77 -5.30
CA VAL A 18 7.44 16.43 -4.99
C VAL A 18 7.03 17.05 -3.65
N ARG A 19 5.98 17.88 -3.68
CA ARG A 19 5.50 18.62 -2.50
C ARG A 19 4.14 18.15 -1.97
N ALA A 20 3.44 17.34 -2.76
CA ALA A 20 2.14 16.81 -2.41
C ALA A 20 1.83 15.55 -3.23
N LEU A 21 1.08 14.62 -2.64
CA LEU A 21 0.56 13.43 -3.29
C LEU A 21 -0.97 13.45 -3.22
N LEU A 22 -1.64 13.30 -4.37
CA LEU A 22 -3.09 13.11 -4.45
C LEU A 22 -3.40 11.62 -4.64
N ILE A 23 -4.06 11.03 -3.66
CA ILE A 23 -4.56 9.65 -3.73
C ILE A 23 -6.05 9.71 -3.98
N THR A 24 -6.52 9.09 -5.07
CA THR A 24 -7.94 9.08 -5.44
C THR A 24 -8.37 7.73 -6.00
N GLY A 25 -9.68 7.45 -5.95
CA GLY A 25 -10.30 6.28 -6.55
C GLY A 25 -11.05 6.65 -7.83
N GLN A 26 -11.28 5.67 -8.69
CA GLN A 26 -12.12 5.84 -9.89
C GLN A 26 -13.59 5.58 -9.55
N GLY A 27 -14.50 6.41 -10.06
CA GLY A 27 -15.94 6.24 -9.90
C GLY A 27 -16.52 6.85 -8.61
N ARG A 28 -17.48 6.16 -7.99
CA ARG A 28 -18.32 6.70 -6.89
C ARG A 28 -17.70 6.59 -5.50
N GLY A 29 -16.61 5.86 -5.35
CA GLY A 29 -15.95 5.62 -4.07
C GLY A 29 -14.43 5.66 -4.21
N PHE A 30 -13.75 6.00 -3.12
CA PHE A 30 -12.29 6.01 -3.05
C PHE A 30 -11.72 4.58 -3.03
N CYS A 31 -12.03 3.83 -1.97
CA CYS A 31 -11.63 2.45 -1.77
C CYS A 31 -12.64 1.78 -0.83
N ALA A 32 -13.05 0.55 -1.12
CA ALA A 32 -13.98 -0.21 -0.28
C ALA A 32 -13.29 -0.90 0.91
N GLY A 33 -11.95 -0.89 0.95
CA GLY A 33 -11.13 -1.59 1.93
C GLY A 33 -10.29 -2.70 1.31
N ALA A 34 -9.74 -3.57 2.16
CA ALA A 34 -8.96 -4.72 1.71
C ALA A 34 -9.83 -5.72 0.96
N ASP A 35 -9.27 -6.37 -0.06
CA ASP A 35 -9.91 -7.50 -0.71
C ASP A 35 -9.92 -8.70 0.23
N LEU A 36 -11.11 -9.07 0.73
CA LEU A 36 -11.27 -10.18 1.65
C LEU A 36 -11.05 -11.54 0.98
N THR A 37 -11.11 -11.62 -0.35
CA THR A 37 -10.84 -12.87 -1.07
C THR A 37 -9.35 -13.24 -1.11
N GLU A 38 -8.47 -12.25 -0.90
CA GLU A 38 -7.03 -12.49 -0.77
C GLU A 38 -6.66 -13.07 0.62
N PHE A 39 -7.55 -12.99 1.61
CA PHE A 39 -7.26 -13.53 2.94
C PHE A 39 -7.11 -15.05 2.89
N GLY A 40 -5.99 -15.54 3.45
CA GLY A 40 -5.66 -16.96 3.45
C GLY A 40 -4.97 -17.46 2.18
N SER A 41 -4.69 -16.58 1.20
CA SER A 41 -3.90 -16.94 0.01
C SER A 41 -2.40 -17.10 0.28
N ALA A 42 -1.90 -16.49 1.37
CA ALA A 42 -0.50 -16.60 1.77
C ALA A 42 -0.18 -18.01 2.31
N PRO A 43 1.05 -18.54 2.10
CA PRO A 43 1.41 -19.90 2.52
C PRO A 43 1.32 -20.14 4.04
N SER A 44 1.34 -19.08 4.85
CA SER A 44 1.03 -19.14 6.29
C SER A 44 0.63 -17.77 6.85
N GLN A 45 0.01 -17.76 8.03
CA GLN A 45 -0.28 -16.54 8.78
C GLN A 45 0.98 -15.77 9.18
N VAL A 46 2.08 -16.48 9.42
CA VAL A 46 3.39 -15.87 9.73
C VAL A 46 3.91 -15.11 8.51
N ILE A 47 3.86 -15.73 7.33
CA ILE A 47 4.27 -15.09 6.08
C ILE A 47 3.38 -13.88 5.77
N ALA A 48 2.05 -14.02 5.90
CA ALA A 48 1.12 -12.90 5.72
C ALA A 48 1.46 -11.70 6.63
N ARG A 49 1.82 -11.97 7.89
CA ARG A 49 2.21 -10.93 8.84
C ARG A 49 3.58 -10.33 8.53
N GLN A 50 4.53 -11.11 8.04
CA GLN A 50 5.84 -10.63 7.62
C GLN A 50 5.73 -9.68 6.42
N VAL A 51 4.97 -10.07 5.38
CA VAL A 51 4.72 -9.25 4.18
C VAL A 51 4.09 -7.90 4.55
N ARG A 52 3.23 -7.86 5.57
CA ARG A 52 2.66 -6.61 6.08
C ARG A 52 3.75 -5.60 6.49
N TRP A 53 4.81 -6.07 7.13
CA TRP A 53 5.91 -5.25 7.65
C TRP A 53 6.94 -4.90 6.60
N GLU A 54 7.27 -5.83 5.69
CA GLU A 54 8.21 -5.58 4.60
C GLU A 54 7.72 -4.50 3.63
N ARG A 55 6.39 -4.38 3.47
CA ARG A 55 5.72 -3.40 2.61
C ARG A 55 4.78 -2.57 3.45
N ASP A 56 5.32 -1.90 4.48
CA ASP A 56 4.53 -1.09 5.40
C ASP A 56 4.13 0.25 4.77
N VAL A 57 3.10 0.19 3.92
CA VAL A 57 2.51 1.37 3.26
C VAL A 57 2.00 2.41 4.24
N TRP A 58 1.70 2.04 5.50
CA TRP A 58 1.30 3.01 6.51
C TRP A 58 2.51 3.73 7.10
N GLY A 59 3.60 3.00 7.35
CA GLY A 59 4.89 3.58 7.71
C GLY A 59 5.40 4.55 6.64
N GLN A 60 5.27 4.20 5.36
CA GLN A 60 5.65 5.06 4.23
C GLN A 60 4.78 6.32 4.09
N LEU A 61 3.54 6.30 4.58
CA LEU A 61 2.62 7.44 4.49
C LEU A 61 2.75 8.43 5.66
N ILE A 62 3.16 7.94 6.83
CA ILE A 62 3.09 8.69 8.10
C ILE A 62 4.47 9.22 8.52
N ASN A 63 5.55 8.58 8.11
CA ASN A 63 6.92 8.99 8.42
C ASN A 63 7.48 9.94 7.36
#